data_AF-A0A920ISH0-F1
#
_entry.id   AF-A0A920ISH0-F1
#
_cell.length_a   1.000
_cell.length_b   1.000
_cell.length_c   1.000
_cell.angle_alpha   90.00
_cell.angle_beta   90.00
_cell.angle_gamma   90.00
#
_symmetry.space_group_name_H-M   'P 1'
#
loop_
_entity.id
_entity.type
_entity.pdbx_description
1 polymer ?
#
loop_
_entity_poly.entity_id
_entity_poly.type
_entity_poly.pdbx_seq_one_letter_code
_entity_poly.pdbx_strand_id
1 'polypeptide(L)' 'MYHDQALPVIKSMSFGKIVNVSLGLPIVRTSVDHGTALELSGTGNIKLDSLKEAFTVASKMIG' A
#
# COMPACT_ATOMS: atom_id res chain seq x y z
N MET A 1 -16.75 13.56 5.21
CA MET A 1 -16.14 12.42 5.93
C MET A 1 -14.65 12.41 5.63
N TYR A 2 -13.81 11.98 6.58
CA TYR A 2 -12.36 12.31 6.61
C TYR A 2 -11.47 11.09 6.90
N HIS A 3 -10.15 11.26 6.73
CA HIS A 3 -9.10 10.23 6.78
C HIS A 3 -9.19 9.28 8.00
N ASP A 4 -9.21 9.85 9.20
CA ASP A 4 -9.16 9.09 10.45
C ASP A 4 -10.47 8.41 10.83
N GLN A 5 -11.52 8.58 10.04
CA GLN A 5 -12.78 7.89 10.26
C GLN A 5 -12.71 6.41 9.84
N ALA A 6 -11.91 6.08 8.83
CA ALA A 6 -11.86 4.72 8.24
C ALA A 6 -10.47 4.09 8.35
N LEU A 7 -9.41 4.87 8.23
CA LEU A 7 -8.06 4.32 8.13
C LEU A 7 -7.56 3.62 9.41
N PRO A 8 -7.89 4.06 10.63
CA PRO A 8 -7.56 3.30 11.83
C PRO A 8 -8.16 1.88 11.84
N VAL A 9 -9.39 1.73 11.33
CA VAL A 9 -10.08 0.44 11.25
C VAL A 9 -9.40 -0.49 10.24
N ILE A 10 -9.14 -0.02 9.02
CA ILE A 10 -8.51 -0.91 8.01
C ILE A 10 -7.06 -1.26 8.40
N LYS A 11 -6.31 -0.30 8.97
CA LYS A 11 -4.93 -0.50 9.43
C LYS A 11 -4.82 -1.51 10.55
N SER A 12 -5.78 -1.55 11.47
CA SER A 12 -5.79 -2.54 12.55
C SER A 12 -6.10 -3.95 12.04
N MET A 13 -6.92 -4.07 10.99
CA MET A 13 -7.30 -5.38 10.42
C MET A 13 -6.23 -6.00 9.51
N SER A 14 -5.37 -5.21 8.85
CA SER A 14 -4.46 -5.72 7.82
C SER A 14 -3.15 -4.93 7.69
N PHE A 15 -2.53 -4.59 8.83
CA PHE A 15 -1.29 -3.82 8.84
C PHE A 15 -0.19 -4.45 7.96
N GLY A 16 0.46 -3.64 7.12
CA GLY A 16 1.54 -4.08 6.23
C GLY A 16 1.09 -4.77 4.93
N LYS A 17 -0.21 -5.02 4.75
CA LYS A 17 -0.79 -5.58 3.50
C LYS A 17 -1.82 -4.66 2.84
N ILE A 18 -2.01 -3.45 3.34
CA ILE A 18 -2.91 -2.47 2.73
C ILE A 18 -2.24 -1.86 1.50
N VAL A 19 -3.08 -1.53 0.52
CA VAL A 19 -2.69 -0.94 -0.76
C VAL A 19 -3.41 0.38 -0.95
N ASN A 20 -2.65 1.42 -1.31
CA ASN A 20 -3.22 2.69 -1.74
C ASN A 20 -3.56 2.62 -3.23
N VAL A 21 -4.83 2.84 -3.57
CA VAL A 21 -5.32 2.88 -4.96
C VAL A 21 -5.73 4.31 -5.31
N SER A 22 -5.20 4.85 -6.42
CA SER A 22 -5.59 6.18 -6.90
C SER A 22 -6.65 6.08 -7.97
N LEU A 23 -7.89 6.33 -7.57
CA LEU A 23 -9.04 6.40 -8.47
C LEU A 23 -9.07 7.74 -9.22
N GLY A 24 -9.66 7.74 -10.42
CA GLY A 24 -9.85 8.94 -11.25
C GLY A 24 -8.69 9.25 -12.22
N LEU A 25 -7.61 8.49 -12.21
CA LEU A 25 -6.52 8.59 -13.19
C LEU A 25 -6.86 7.82 -14.48
N PRO A 26 -6.28 8.19 -15.64
CA PRO A 26 -6.46 7.46 -16.90
C PRO A 26 -5.62 6.16 -16.98
N ILE A 27 -4.97 5.77 -15.89
CA ILE A 27 -4.13 4.58 -15.77
C ILE A 27 -4.37 3.92 -14.41
N VAL A 28 -4.10 2.61 -14.31
CA VAL A 28 -4.06 1.90 -13.02
C VAL A 28 -2.85 2.38 -12.23
N ARG A 29 -3.08 2.91 -11.02
CA ARG A 29 -2.03 3.32 -10.09
C ARG A 29 -2.30 2.79 -8.69
N THR A 30 -1.45 1.86 -8.26
CA THR A 30 -1.38 1.38 -6.87
C THR A 30 -0.08 1.88 -6.21
N SER A 31 -0.03 1.85 -4.88
CA SER A 31 1.15 2.24 -4.11
C SER A 31 1.18 1.51 -2.76
N VAL A 32 2.36 1.46 -2.17
CA VAL A 32 2.56 0.98 -0.80
C VAL A 32 1.87 1.90 0.21
N ASP A 33 1.72 1.39 1.43
CA ASP A 33 1.04 2.09 2.53
C ASP A 33 1.99 2.44 3.70
N HIS A 34 3.30 2.34 3.45
CA HIS A 34 4.37 2.76 4.34
C HIS A 34 5.19 3.90 3.74
N GLY A 35 6.00 4.54 4.58
CA GLY A 35 6.96 5.57 4.18
C GLY A 35 8.27 4.98 3.63
N THR A 36 9.30 5.83 3.54
CA THR A 36 10.61 5.47 2.98
C THR A 36 11.46 4.59 3.90
N ALA A 37 11.26 4.66 5.22
CA ALA A 37 12.05 3.94 6.23
C ALA A 37 13.57 4.04 5.94
N LEU A 38 14.08 5.27 5.85
CA LEU A 38 15.47 5.57 5.43
C LEU A 38 16.50 4.84 6.29
N GLU A 39 16.21 4.65 7.58
CA GLU A 39 17.00 3.90 8.54
C GLU A 39 17.19 2.42 8.16
N LEU A 40 16.34 1.86 7.32
CA LEU A 40 16.42 0.48 6.81
C LEU A 40 17.07 0.39 5.43
N SER A 41 17.36 1.53 4.78
CA SER A 41 17.94 1.54 3.44
C SER A 41 19.31 0.84 3.41
N GLY A 42 19.49 -0.09 2.47
CA GLY A 42 20.71 -0.87 2.33
C GLY A 42 20.94 -1.97 3.38
N THR A 43 20.08 -2.07 4.40
CA THR A 43 20.26 -3.06 5.49
C THR A 43 19.78 -4.46 5.14
N GLY A 44 18.90 -4.59 4.13
CA GLY A 44 18.18 -5.83 3.83
C GLY A 44 17.07 -6.18 4.84
N ASN A 45 16.96 -5.46 5.96
CA ASN A 45 15.94 -5.65 6.98
C ASN A 45 14.62 -4.94 6.59
N ILE A 46 14.00 -5.40 5.51
CA ILE A 46 12.77 -4.82 4.96
C ILE A 46 11.66 -5.86 4.85
N LYS A 47 10.40 -5.41 4.85
CA LYS A 47 9.25 -6.24 4.51
C LYS A 47 8.69 -5.83 3.16
N LEU A 48 8.53 -6.81 2.26
CA LEU A 48 8.05 -6.59 0.90
C LEU A 48 6.53 -6.78 0.75
N ASP A 49 5.82 -7.12 1.83
CA ASP A 49 4.41 -7.53 1.76
C ASP A 49 3.49 -6.46 1.16
N SER A 50 3.62 -5.19 1.56
CA SER A 50 2.80 -4.09 1.02
C SER A 50 3.05 -3.88 -0.47
N LEU A 51 4.31 -3.95 -0.91
CA LEU A 51 4.66 -3.80 -2.32
C LEU A 51 4.16 -4.98 -3.17
N LYS A 52 4.29 -6.21 -2.67
CA LYS A 52 3.77 -7.41 -3.34
C LYS A 52 2.25 -7.36 -3.47
N GLU A 53 1.54 -6.90 -2.44
CA GLU A 53 0.10 -6.74 -2.52
C GLU A 53 -0.29 -5.62 -3.50
N ALA A 54 0.45 -4.51 -3.51
CA ALA A 54 0.21 -3.42 -4.46
C ALA A 54 0.35 -3.87 -5.92
N PHE A 55 1.34 -4.72 -6.23
CA PHE A 55 1.45 -5.36 -7.54
C PHE A 55 0.29 -6.31 -7.82
N THR A 56 -0.07 -7.16 -6.85
CA THR A 56 -1.16 -8.13 -7.00
C THR A 56 -2.49 -7.43 -7.30
N VAL A 57 -2.80 -6.35 -6.59
CA VAL A 57 -3.99 -5.52 -6.82
C VAL A 57 -3.93 -4.88 -8.21
N ALA A 58 -2.80 -4.30 -8.60
CA ALA A 58 -2.66 -3.71 -9.94
C ALA A 58 -2.89 -4.75 -11.05
N SER A 59 -2.28 -5.94 -10.95
CA SER A 59 -2.48 -7.03 -11.91
C SER A 59 -3.95 -7.43 -12.01
N LYS A 60 -4.65 -7.58 -10.88
CA LYS A 60 -6.09 -7.90 -10.86
C LYS A 60 -6.96 -6.80 -11.49
N MET A 61 -6.53 -5.54 -11.44
CA MET A 61 -7.27 -4.43 -12.06
C MET A 61 -7.07 -4.34 -13.58
N ILE A 62 -6.02 -4.96 -14.12
CA ILE A 62 -5.68 -4.94 -15.54
C ILE A 62 -6.29 -6.15 -16.28
N GLY A 63 -6.48 -7.27 -15.59
CA GLY A 63 -6.97 -8.54 -16.16
C GLY A 63 -5.91 -9.62 -16.13
#